data_AF-A0A1V0DGK6-F1
#
_entry.id   AF-A0A1V0DGK6-F1
#
_cell.length_a   1.000
_cell.length_b   1.000
_cell.length_c   1.000
_cell.angle_alpha   90.00
_cell.angle_beta   90.00
_cell.angle_gamma   90.00
#
_symmetry.space_group_name_H-M   'P 1'
#
loop_
_entity.id
_entity.type
_entity.pdbx_description
1 polymer ?
#
loop_
_entity_poly.entity_id
_entity_poly.type
_entity_poly.pdbx_seq_one_letter_code
_entity_poly.pdbx_strand_id
1 'polypeptide(L)'
;MSPVPDFWKDGPAGFEPSERICPGTCYKYYLCGKGCTLGVLFEDSVHLYLEWLTEGGAYVSYPAALRYKAWPKHEVGRLVAQGVWDVSHAPDLPEQTELVVG
;
A
#
# COMPACT_ATOMS: atom_id res chain seq x y z
N MET A 1 -13.68 -27.28 -4.96
CA MET A 1 -12.95 -26.09 -4.47
C MET A 1 -13.74 -24.88 -4.92
N SER A 2 -14.36 -24.15 -4.00
CA SER A 2 -15.08 -22.92 -4.33
C SER A 2 -14.08 -21.78 -4.52
N PRO A 3 -14.26 -20.88 -5.50
CA PRO A 3 -13.43 -19.69 -5.60
C PRO A 3 -13.66 -18.83 -4.35
N VAL A 4 -12.57 -18.39 -3.72
CA VAL A 4 -12.62 -17.35 -2.70
C VAL A 4 -13.19 -16.10 -3.40
N PRO A 5 -14.27 -15.48 -2.91
CA PRO A 5 -14.82 -14.30 -3.57
C PRO A 5 -13.77 -13.18 -3.51
N ASP A 6 -13.58 -12.50 -4.65
CA ASP A 6 -12.83 -11.26 -4.74
C ASP A 6 -13.45 -10.22 -3.80
N PHE A 7 -12.94 -10.14 -2.57
CA PHE A 7 -13.41 -9.19 -1.57
C PHE A 7 -12.76 -7.84 -1.82
N TRP A 8 -13.43 -6.98 -2.59
CA TRP A 8 -13.08 -5.57 -2.76
C TRP A 8 -14.09 -4.75 -1.97
N LYS A 9 -13.68 -4.26 -0.80
CA LYS A 9 -14.37 -3.12 -0.18
C LYS A 9 -13.84 -1.87 -0.86
N ASP A 10 -14.75 -1.14 -1.49
CA ASP A 10 -14.51 0.24 -1.92
C ASP A 10 -13.84 1.02 -0.77
N GLY A 11 -12.99 1.99 -1.13
CA GLY A 11 -12.49 2.96 -0.16
C GLY A 11 -13.65 3.60 0.63
N PRO A 12 -13.41 4.13 1.84
CA PRO A 12 -14.44 4.76 2.64
C PRO A 12 -15.10 5.89 1.84
N ALA A 13 -16.37 6.15 2.13
CA ALA A 13 -17.15 7.16 1.43
C ALA A 13 -16.42 8.51 1.40
N GLY A 14 -16.20 9.04 0.18
CA GLY A 14 -15.50 10.30 -0.05
C GLY A 14 -13.98 10.20 -0.21
N PHE A 15 -13.40 9.00 -0.18
CA PHE A 15 -12.00 8.80 -0.55
C PHE A 15 -11.84 8.81 -2.07
N GLU A 16 -11.09 9.79 -2.57
CA GLU A 16 -10.72 9.90 -3.98
C GLU A 16 -9.27 9.42 -4.16
N PRO A 17 -9.04 8.27 -4.82
CA PRO A 17 -7.72 7.75 -5.13
C PRO A 17 -6.88 8.78 -5.92
N SER A 18 -5.65 9.04 -5.46
CA SER A 18 -4.73 9.89 -6.23
C SER A 18 -4.12 9.10 -7.39
N GLU A 19 -4.16 9.65 -8.61
CA GLU A 19 -3.46 9.07 -9.76
C GLU A 19 -1.94 9.17 -9.64
N ARG A 20 -1.41 10.07 -8.79
CA ARG A 20 0.02 10.16 -8.50
C ARG A 20 0.34 9.51 -7.16
N ILE A 21 1.41 8.70 -7.13
CA ILE A 21 2.02 8.25 -5.87
C ILE A 21 2.71 9.46 -5.24
N CYS A 22 2.24 9.89 -4.07
CA CYS A 22 2.80 11.01 -3.31
C CYS A 22 3.37 10.48 -1.99
N PRO A 23 4.60 9.96 -1.98
CA PRO A 23 5.18 9.42 -0.78
C PRO A 23 5.62 10.51 0.20
N GLY A 24 5.28 10.36 1.47
CA GLY A 24 5.86 11.16 2.56
C GLY A 24 4.91 12.02 3.37
N THR A 25 3.67 12.29 2.93
CA THR A 25 2.74 13.16 3.68
C THR A 25 1.35 12.58 3.93
N CYS A 26 1.01 11.44 3.32
CA CYS A 26 -0.35 10.90 3.35
C CYS A 26 -0.52 9.56 4.09
N TYR A 27 0.56 8.91 4.52
CA TYR A 27 0.50 7.57 5.14
C TYR A 27 0.85 7.62 6.63
N LYS A 28 0.12 6.84 7.44
CA LYS A 28 0.36 6.68 8.88
C LYS A 28 1.67 5.93 9.16
N TYR A 29 1.93 4.91 8.35
CA TYR A 29 3.13 4.07 8.37
C TYR A 29 3.19 3.24 7.08
N TYR A 30 4.26 2.48 6.94
CA TYR A 30 4.55 1.65 5.78
C TYR A 30 4.67 0.17 6.19
N LEU A 31 4.30 -0.71 5.27
CA LEU A 31 4.67 -2.13 5.32
C LEU A 31 5.72 -2.36 4.23
N CYS A 32 6.93 -2.74 4.63
CA CYS A 32 8.06 -2.97 3.73
C CYS A 32 8.42 -4.45 3.73
N GLY A 33 8.66 -5.04 2.56
CA GLY A 33 8.99 -6.46 2.49
C GLY A 33 9.34 -6.90 1.08
N LYS A 34 10.48 -7.60 0.93
CA LYS A 34 10.95 -8.19 -0.35
C LYS A 34 10.96 -7.21 -1.53
N GLY A 35 11.35 -5.95 -1.29
CA GLY A 35 11.36 -4.91 -2.32
C GLY A 35 9.99 -4.32 -2.66
N CYS A 36 8.96 -4.66 -1.90
CA CYS A 36 7.64 -4.04 -1.99
C CYS A 36 7.42 -3.09 -0.81
N THR A 37 6.75 -1.98 -1.08
CA THR A 37 6.38 -0.99 -0.07
C THR A 37 4.90 -0.64 -0.23
N LEU A 38 4.16 -0.78 0.86
CA LEU A 38 2.75 -0.39 0.99
C LEU A 38 2.65 0.80 1.93
N GLY A 39 1.94 1.84 1.52
CA GLY A 39 1.59 2.97 2.39
C GLY A 39 0.23 2.71 3.05
N VAL A 40 0.15 2.73 4.39
CA VAL A 40 -1.12 2.61 5.11
C VAL A 40 -1.75 3.98 5.28
N LEU A 41 -2.91 4.19 4.66
CA LEU A 41 -3.62 5.47 4.65
C LEU A 41 -4.41 5.68 5.96
N PHE A 42 -5.24 4.70 6.29
CA PHE A 42 -6.06 4.67 7.50
C PHE A 42 -6.52 3.24 7.78
N GLU A 43 -7.23 3.06 8.87
CA GLU A 43 -7.62 1.75 9.36
C GLU A 43 -8.98 1.85 10.04
N ASP A 44 -9.83 0.84 9.86
CA ASP A 44 -11.04 0.68 10.68
C ASP A 44 -10.80 -0.37 11.78
N SER A 45 -11.87 -0.90 12.39
CA SER A 45 -11.75 -1.91 13.44
C SER A 45 -11.21 -3.25 12.94
N VAL A 46 -11.28 -3.55 11.64
CA VAL A 46 -10.99 -4.87 11.07
C VAL A 46 -10.07 -4.85 9.84
N HIS A 47 -9.92 -3.71 9.14
CA HIS A 47 -9.11 -3.55 7.93
C HIS A 47 -8.08 -2.43 8.03
N LEU A 48 -6.97 -2.63 7.32
CA LEU A 48 -6.06 -1.60 6.86
C LEU A 48 -6.45 -1.19 5.45
N TYR A 49 -6.42 0.09 5.16
CA TYR A 49 -6.60 0.61 3.81
C TYR A 49 -5.25 1.15 3.35
N LEU A 50 -4.74 0.57 2.28
CA LEU A 50 -3.36 0.71 1.86
C LEU A 50 -3.28 1.05 0.38
N GLU A 51 -2.16 1.66 0.03
CA GLU A 51 -1.76 1.92 -1.34
C GLU A 51 -0.46 1.17 -1.64
N TRP A 52 -0.43 0.44 -2.74
CA TRP A 52 0.78 -0.17 -3.25
C TRP A 52 1.68 0.88 -3.89
N LEU A 53 2.88 1.09 -3.33
CA LEU A 53 3.80 2.13 -3.77
C LEU A 53 4.89 1.55 -4.66
N THR A 54 5.49 0.44 -4.25
CA THR A 54 6.58 -0.20 -4.98
C THR A 54 6.45 -1.70 -5.09
N GLU A 55 7.02 -2.24 -6.16
CA GLU A 55 7.19 -3.67 -6.40
C GLU A 55 8.57 -3.90 -7.01
N GLY A 56 9.34 -4.84 -6.48
CA GLY A 56 10.70 -5.11 -6.97
C GLY A 56 11.65 -3.91 -6.84
N GLY A 57 11.42 -3.02 -5.88
CA GLY A 57 12.24 -1.82 -5.63
C GLY A 57 11.93 -0.64 -6.56
N ALA A 58 10.92 -0.74 -7.42
CA ALA A 58 10.49 0.32 -8.32
C ALA A 58 9.06 0.77 -8.03
N TYR A 59 8.71 2.01 -8.36
CA TYR A 59 7.33 2.47 -8.27
C TYR A 59 6.43 1.65 -9.19
N VAL A 60 5.25 1.31 -8.68
CA VAL A 60 4.26 0.61 -9.49
C VAL A 60 3.68 1.54 -10.55
N SER A 61 3.42 1.01 -11.75
CA SER A 61 2.96 1.78 -12.91
C SER A 61 1.48 1.62 -13.22
N TYR A 62 0.74 0.84 -12.42
CA TYR A 62 -0.67 0.57 -12.65
C TYR A 62 -1.58 1.67 -12.05
N PRO A 63 -2.80 1.85 -12.60
CA PRO A 63 -3.72 2.91 -12.18
C PRO A 63 -4.08 2.85 -10.70
N ALA A 64 -4.56 3.97 -10.16
CA ALA A 64 -4.98 4.10 -8.77
C ALA A 64 -5.90 2.96 -8.31
N ALA A 65 -6.93 2.62 -9.10
CA ALA A 65 -7.87 1.55 -8.80
C ALA A 65 -7.22 0.17 -8.51
N LEU A 66 -6.00 -0.08 -8.99
CA LEU A 66 -5.26 -1.32 -8.72
C LEU A 66 -4.27 -1.21 -7.55
N ARG A 67 -3.85 0.01 -7.20
CA ARG A 67 -2.95 0.32 -6.07
C ARG A 67 -3.64 0.29 -4.72
N TYR A 68 -4.87 0.81 -4.66
CA TYR A 68 -5.60 0.92 -3.39
C TYR A 68 -6.31 -0.38 -3.05
N LYS A 69 -6.04 -0.91 -1.85
CA LYS A 69 -6.65 -2.15 -1.36
C LYS A 69 -7.03 -2.04 0.12
N ALA A 70 -8.02 -2.83 0.51
CA ALA A 70 -8.34 -3.09 1.90
C ALA A 70 -7.81 -4.48 2.29
N TRP A 71 -7.10 -4.57 3.41
CA TRP A 71 -6.54 -5.83 3.92
C TRP A 71 -6.95 -6.10 5.37
N PRO A 72 -7.38 -7.32 5.71
CA PRO A 72 -7.75 -7.64 7.08
C PRO A 72 -6.56 -7.51 8.04
N LYS A 73 -6.75 -6.79 9.15
CA LYS A 73 -5.70 -6.54 10.16
C LYS A 73 -5.09 -7.82 10.71
N HIS A 74 -5.92 -8.84 10.94
CA HIS A 74 -5.47 -10.12 11.48
C HIS A 74 -4.52 -10.85 10.51
N GLU A 75 -4.77 -10.75 9.20
CA GLU A 75 -3.91 -11.34 8.20
C GLU A 75 -2.58 -10.58 8.08
N VAL A 76 -2.63 -9.25 8.07
CA VAL A 76 -1.43 -8.42 8.06
C VAL A 76 -0.59 -8.67 9.32
N GLY A 77 -1.22 -8.70 10.50
CA GLY A 77 -0.53 -9.00 11.76
C GLY A 77 0.14 -10.38 11.75
N ARG A 78 -0.51 -11.39 11.16
CA ARG A 78 0.09 -12.71 10.94
C ARG A 78 1.32 -12.64 10.03
N LEU A 79 1.25 -11.91 8.93
CA LEU A 79 2.37 -11.78 7.98
C LEU A 79 3.55 -11.00 8.58
N VAL A 80 3.26 -9.95 9.37
CA VAL A 80 4.28 -9.21 10.13
C VAL A 80 4.95 -10.13 11.16
N ALA A 81 4.17 -10.91 11.92
CA ALA A 81 4.71 -11.87 12.88
C ALA A 81 5.57 -12.97 12.23
N GLN A 82 5.35 -13.25 10.94
CA GLN A 82 6.14 -14.19 10.14
C GLN A 82 7.39 -13.55 9.49
N GLY A 83 7.61 -12.24 9.67
CA GLY A 83 8.71 -11.50 9.03
C GLY A 83 8.54 -11.35 7.52
N VAL A 84 7.31 -11.46 7.00
CA VAL A 84 7.02 -11.20 5.58
C VAL A 84 6.99 -9.70 5.31
N TRP A 85 6.48 -8.94 6.27
CA TRP A 85 6.39 -7.48 6.25
C TRP A 85 6.99 -6.90 7.53
N ASP A 86 7.73 -5.81 7.38
CA ASP A 86 8.20 -4.97 8.48
C ASP A 86 7.38 -3.68 8.53
N VAL A 87 7.04 -3.24 9.74
CA VAL A 87 6.35 -1.96 9.96
C VAL A 87 7.39 -0.84 10.08
N SER A 88 7.26 0.20 9.26
CA SER A 88 8.18 1.34 9.28
C SER A 88 7.44 2.68 9.28
N HIS A 89 8.04 3.71 9.90
CA HIS A 89 7.56 5.09 9.79
C HIS A 89 8.32 5.91 8.73
N ALA A 90 9.41 5.37 8.22
CA ALA A 90 10.13 5.92 7.08
C ALA A 90 9.89 5.00 5.86
N PRO A 91 9.48 5.56 4.71
CA PRO A 91 9.30 4.74 3.52
C PRO A 91 10.65 4.20 3.03
N ASP A 92 10.70 2.91 2.66
CA ASP A 92 11.78 2.37 1.83
C ASP A 92 11.36 2.51 0.36
N LEU A 93 11.61 3.69 -0.20
CA LEU A 93 11.22 4.03 -1.57
C LEU A 93 12.44 4.37 -2.41
N PRO A 94 12.43 4.01 -3.71
CA PRO A 94 13.49 4.42 -4.61
C PRO A 94 13.50 5.95 -4.73
N GLU A 95 14.70 6.50 -4.89
CA GLU A 95 14.88 7.92 -5.15
C GLU A 95 14.09 8.31 -6.41
N GLN A 96 13.17 9.27 -6.29
CA GLN A 96 12.47 9.80 -7.45
C GLN A 96 13.47 10.62 -8.25
N THR A 97 14.06 10.04 -9.29
CA THR A 97 14.84 10.81 -10.25
C THR A 97 13.86 11.71 -11.01
N GLU A 98 13.74 12.98 -10.59
CA GLU A 98 13.05 14.00 -11.38
C GLU A 98 13.70 14.04 -12.76
N LEU A 99 12.97 13.58 -13.77
CA LEU A 99 13.25 13.91 -15.15
C LEU A 99 13.04 15.42 -15.30
N VAL A 100 14.11 16.19 -15.09
CA VAL A 100 14.18 17.58 -15.52
C VAL A 100 14.12 17.56 -17.05
N VAL A 101 12.91 17.72 -17.59
CA VAL A 101 12.73 18.00 -19.01
C VAL A 101 13.15 19.46 -19.19
N GLY A 102 14.36 19.65 -19.70
CA GLY A 102 14.87 20.94 -20.19
C GLY A 102 14.25 21.37 -21.50
#